data_AF-A0A7I7L7T3-F1
#
_entry.id   AF-A0A7I7L7T3-F1
#
_cell.length_a   1.000
_cell.length_b   1.000
_cell.length_c   1.000
_cell.angle_alpha   90.00
_cell.angle_beta   90.00
_cell.angle_gamma   90.00
#
_symmetry.space_group_name_H-M   'P 1'
#
loop_
_entity.id
_entity.type
_entity.pdbx_description
1 polymer ?
#
loop_
_entity_poly.entity_id
_entity_poly.type
_entity_poly.pdbx_seq_one_letter_code
_entity_poly.pdbx_strand_id
1 'polypeptide(L)'
;MRPHHPNSISQNTIHIKQTRPRPVTLDSEELLQSVRDAAGLRSFLLSQRLDVDHLQIVTMAADPARSAQATIVALQAGVGPESLARIVVGDSTVAIVDTPAGRICVESVLSGRRRYQVLAPGSRTDISGAVQRLIRRLPAGEEWYSYRRVV
;
A
#
# COMPACT_ATOMS: atom_id res chain seq x y z
N MET A 1 34.74 38.15 -37.51
CA MET A 1 34.91 36.87 -36.81
C MET A 1 33.90 36.80 -35.67
N ARG A 2 32.91 35.92 -35.76
CA ARG A 2 31.97 35.61 -34.65
C ARG A 2 32.29 34.19 -34.17
N PRO A 3 32.38 33.91 -32.85
CA PRO A 3 32.64 32.56 -32.39
C PRO A 3 31.36 31.71 -32.47
N HIS A 4 31.48 30.55 -33.10
CA HIS A 4 30.49 29.48 -33.07
C HIS A 4 30.34 28.94 -31.64
N HIS A 5 29.12 28.92 -31.11
CA HIS A 5 28.75 28.11 -29.94
C HIS A 5 28.32 26.72 -30.40
N PRO A 6 28.77 25.62 -29.74
CA PRO A 6 28.42 24.27 -30.14
C PRO A 6 27.01 23.85 -29.70
N ASN A 7 26.43 22.98 -30.51
CA ASN A 7 25.11 22.35 -30.39
C ASN A 7 24.78 21.86 -28.97
N SER A 8 23.62 22.29 -28.47
CA SER A 8 22.93 21.65 -27.35
C SER A 8 22.43 20.27 -27.78
N ILE A 9 22.97 19.23 -27.15
CA ILE A 9 22.49 17.85 -27.26
C ILE A 9 21.11 17.81 -26.60
N SER A 10 20.07 17.70 -27.41
CA SER A 10 18.70 17.42 -26.95
C SER A 10 18.70 16.10 -26.18
N GLN A 11 18.60 16.20 -24.85
CA GLN A 11 18.36 15.05 -23.98
C GLN A 11 17.00 14.47 -24.37
N ASN A 12 17.02 13.35 -25.09
CA ASN A 12 15.83 12.59 -25.42
C ASN A 12 15.36 11.90 -24.13
N THR A 13 14.65 12.64 -23.27
CA THR A 13 13.94 12.07 -22.12
C THR A 13 12.88 11.15 -22.67
N ILE A 14 13.15 9.85 -22.62
CA ILE A 14 12.13 8.82 -22.83
C ILE A 14 11.09 9.07 -21.75
N HIS A 15 10.00 9.74 -22.13
CA HIS A 15 8.81 9.86 -21.31
C HIS A 15 8.18 8.47 -21.29
N ILE A 16 8.69 7.60 -20.42
CA ILE A 16 7.99 6.37 -20.07
C ILE A 16 6.71 6.87 -19.41
N LYS A 17 5.62 6.85 -20.17
CA LYS A 17 4.30 7.19 -19.67
C LYS A 17 4.03 6.21 -18.54
N GLN A 18 4.26 6.62 -17.30
CA GLN A 18 3.83 5.88 -16.13
C GLN A 18 2.31 5.89 -16.17
N THR A 19 1.72 4.88 -16.80
CA THR A 19 0.31 4.55 -16.61
C THR A 19 0.17 4.23 -15.14
N ARG A 20 -0.38 5.17 -14.38
CA ARG A 20 -0.66 4.97 -12.95
C ARG A 20 -1.63 3.79 -12.86
N PRO A 21 -1.20 2.60 -12.40
CA PRO A 21 -2.10 1.45 -12.37
C PRO A 21 -3.29 1.77 -11.48
N ARG A 22 -4.48 1.37 -11.90
CA ARG A 22 -5.70 1.57 -11.10
C ARG A 22 -5.60 0.68 -9.86
N PRO A 23 -6.13 1.11 -8.71
CA PRO A 23 -6.08 0.27 -7.53
C PRO A 23 -6.73 -1.09 -7.75
N VAL A 24 -6.10 -2.15 -7.24
CA VAL A 24 -6.64 -3.51 -7.22
C VAL A 24 -7.19 -3.78 -5.83
N THR A 25 -8.42 -4.29 -5.72
CA THR A 25 -9.03 -4.67 -4.44
C THR A 25 -9.27 -6.16 -4.42
N LEU A 26 -8.76 -6.85 -3.41
CA LEU A 26 -8.91 -8.30 -3.22
C LEU A 26 -9.59 -8.58 -1.88
N ASP A 27 -10.58 -9.47 -1.86
CA ASP A 27 -11.15 -9.98 -0.60
C ASP A 27 -10.09 -10.85 0.10
N SER A 28 -9.76 -10.51 1.36
CA SER A 28 -8.70 -11.19 2.09
C SER A 28 -9.11 -12.58 2.55
N GLU A 29 -10.38 -12.82 2.85
CA GLU A 29 -10.85 -14.14 3.28
C GLU A 29 -10.88 -15.09 2.08
N GLU A 30 -11.39 -14.64 0.94
CA GLU A 30 -11.41 -15.43 -0.29
C GLU A 30 -9.99 -15.77 -0.76
N LEU A 31 -9.07 -14.80 -0.71
CA LEU A 31 -7.65 -15.00 -1.02
C LEU A 31 -7.03 -16.06 -0.11
N LEU A 32 -7.20 -15.92 1.21
CA LEU A 32 -6.65 -16.85 2.20
C LEU A 32 -7.31 -18.23 2.17
N GLN A 33 -8.52 -18.37 1.64
CA GLN A 33 -9.16 -19.67 1.46
C GLN A 33 -8.69 -20.36 0.18
N SER A 34 -8.46 -19.60 -0.89
CA SER A 34 -8.21 -20.13 -2.24
C SER A 34 -6.74 -20.33 -2.57
N VAL A 35 -5.83 -19.62 -1.90
CA VAL A 35 -4.40 -19.60 -2.24
C VAL A 35 -3.59 -20.38 -1.21
N ARG A 36 -2.81 -21.35 -1.69
CA ARG A 36 -1.88 -22.17 -0.88
C ARG A 36 -0.44 -22.10 -1.38
N ASP A 37 -0.27 -21.77 -2.67
CA ASP A 37 1.01 -21.68 -3.35
C ASP A 37 0.93 -20.64 -4.49
N ALA A 38 2.04 -20.46 -5.21
CA ALA A 38 2.14 -19.51 -6.33
C ALA A 38 1.20 -19.85 -7.51
N ALA A 39 0.92 -21.14 -7.75
CA ALA A 39 0.02 -21.56 -8.84
C ALA A 39 -1.45 -21.25 -8.49
N GLY A 40 -1.83 -21.47 -7.23
CA GLY A 40 -3.11 -21.08 -6.66
C GLY A 40 -3.28 -19.56 -6.68
N LEU A 41 -2.23 -18.80 -6.31
CA LEU A 41 -2.26 -17.34 -6.40
C LEU A 41 -2.52 -16.87 -7.84
N ARG A 42 -1.77 -17.41 -8.81
CA ARG A 42 -1.94 -17.05 -10.22
C ARG A 42 -3.36 -17.35 -10.71
N SER A 43 -3.89 -18.52 -10.38
CA SER A 43 -5.26 -18.92 -10.75
C SER A 43 -6.31 -18.01 -10.12
N PHE A 44 -6.14 -17.67 -8.84
CA PHE A 44 -7.01 -16.72 -8.15
C PHE A 44 -6.98 -15.34 -8.81
N LEU A 45 -5.81 -14.78 -9.08
CA LEU A 45 -5.69 -13.45 -9.69
C LEU A 45 -6.28 -13.40 -11.12
N LEU A 46 -6.19 -14.50 -11.88
CA LEU A 46 -6.85 -14.61 -13.18
C LEU A 46 -8.38 -14.61 -13.07
N SER A 47 -8.96 -15.18 -12.01
CA SER A 47 -10.41 -15.15 -11.79
C SER A 47 -10.91 -13.75 -11.39
N GLN A 48 -10.04 -12.90 -10.84
CA GLN A 48 -10.35 -11.51 -10.48
C GLN A 48 -10.42 -10.55 -11.69
N ARG A 49 -10.21 -11.04 -12.92
CA ARG A 49 -10.25 -10.24 -14.17
C ARG A 49 -9.32 -9.02 -14.15
N LEU A 50 -8.15 -9.18 -13.52
CA LEU A 50 -7.10 -8.16 -13.53
C LEU A 50 -6.52 -8.00 -14.93
N ASP A 51 -6.09 -6.80 -15.28
CA ASP A 51 -5.27 -6.61 -16.48
C ASP A 51 -3.88 -7.22 -16.28
N VAL A 52 -3.14 -7.37 -17.39
CA VAL A 52 -1.84 -8.06 -17.41
C VAL A 52 -0.83 -7.38 -16.51
N ASP A 53 -0.82 -6.04 -16.49
CA ASP A 53 0.10 -5.26 -15.67
C ASP A 53 -0.18 -5.47 -14.17
N HIS A 54 -1.45 -5.45 -13.77
CA HIS A 54 -1.87 -5.75 -12.41
C HIS A 54 -1.57 -7.19 -12.00
N LEU A 55 -1.79 -8.17 -12.89
CA LEU A 55 -1.45 -9.56 -12.61
C LEU A 55 0.05 -9.72 -12.36
N GLN A 56 0.89 -9.12 -13.21
CA GLN A 56 2.33 -9.19 -13.09
C GLN A 56 2.84 -8.55 -11.80
N ILE A 57 2.38 -7.33 -11.49
CA ILE A 57 2.85 -6.59 -10.32
C ILE A 57 2.42 -7.26 -9.01
N VAL A 58 1.18 -7.77 -8.93
CA VAL A 58 0.68 -8.49 -7.74
C VAL A 58 1.45 -9.80 -7.55
N THR A 59 1.71 -10.53 -8.64
CA THR A 59 2.49 -11.79 -8.57
C THR A 59 3.90 -11.53 -8.07
N MET A 60 4.55 -10.46 -8.53
CA MET A 60 5.89 -10.07 -8.07
C MET A 60 5.90 -9.63 -6.60
N ALA A 61 4.89 -8.86 -6.18
CA ALA A 61 4.75 -8.39 -4.81
C ALA A 61 4.49 -9.52 -3.80
N ALA A 62 3.86 -10.61 -4.23
CA ALA A 62 3.58 -11.78 -3.41
C ALA A 62 4.75 -12.78 -3.35
N ASP A 63 5.79 -12.62 -4.18
CA ASP A 63 6.97 -13.47 -4.21
C ASP A 63 8.08 -12.90 -3.30
N PRO A 64 8.41 -13.54 -2.15
CA PRO A 64 9.43 -13.04 -1.24
C PRO A 64 10.85 -13.03 -1.82
N ALA A 65 11.12 -13.81 -2.88
CA ALA A 65 12.41 -13.78 -3.56
C ALA A 65 12.53 -12.58 -4.51
N ARG A 66 11.42 -11.92 -4.82
CA ARG A 66 11.34 -10.81 -5.80
C ARG A 66 10.79 -9.51 -5.20
N SER A 67 10.56 -9.49 -3.89
CA SER A 67 10.02 -8.33 -3.21
C SER A 67 10.69 -8.09 -1.86
N ALA A 68 10.69 -6.82 -1.45
CA ALA A 68 11.00 -6.42 -0.09
C ALA A 68 9.80 -5.64 0.46
N GLN A 69 9.44 -5.86 1.72
CA GLN A 69 8.27 -5.22 2.31
C GLN A 69 8.54 -4.62 3.69
N ALA A 70 7.88 -3.49 3.95
CA ALA A 70 7.76 -2.91 5.28
C ALA A 70 6.28 -2.76 5.63
N THR A 71 5.88 -3.29 6.78
CA THR A 71 4.49 -3.19 7.27
C THR A 71 4.40 -2.17 8.39
N ILE A 72 3.42 -1.29 8.29
CA ILE A 72 3.10 -0.23 9.24
C ILE A 72 1.77 -0.61 9.90
N VAL A 73 1.78 -0.60 11.23
CA VAL A 73 0.60 -0.79 12.09
C VAL A 73 0.42 0.45 12.95
N ALA A 74 -0.82 0.78 13.28
CA ALA A 74 -1.13 1.88 14.18
C ALA A 74 -1.61 1.36 15.53
N LEU A 75 -1.20 2.02 16.60
CA LEU A 75 -1.59 1.71 17.97
C LEU A 75 -1.79 2.99 18.77
N GLN A 76 -2.75 2.98 19.69
CA GLN A 76 -3.04 4.10 20.60
C GLN A 76 -3.10 3.59 22.04
N ALA A 77 -2.23 4.12 22.89
CA ALA A 77 -2.28 3.90 24.33
C ALA A 77 -3.23 4.91 25.00
N GLY A 78 -3.71 4.63 26.22
CA GLY A 78 -4.50 5.59 27.01
C GLY A 78 -6.00 5.62 26.72
N VAL A 79 -6.51 4.65 25.96
CA VAL A 79 -7.92 4.65 25.55
C VAL A 79 -8.80 4.21 26.72
N GLY A 80 -9.75 5.04 27.14
CA GLY A 80 -10.68 4.76 28.25
C GLY A 80 -10.40 5.61 29.51
N PRO A 81 -11.16 5.40 30.59
CA PRO A 81 -10.92 6.06 31.88
C PRO A 81 -9.52 5.72 32.41
N GLU A 82 -8.88 6.64 33.14
CA GLU A 82 -7.48 6.53 33.58
C GLU A 82 -7.16 5.18 34.27
N SER A 83 -8.05 4.69 35.12
CA SER A 83 -7.87 3.41 35.83
C SER A 83 -7.93 2.17 34.93
N LEU A 84 -8.35 2.31 33.66
CA LEU A 84 -8.54 1.26 32.66
C LEU A 84 -7.86 1.58 31.32
N ALA A 85 -6.91 2.53 31.32
CA ALA A 85 -6.20 2.97 30.13
C ALA A 85 -5.54 1.80 29.39
N ARG A 86 -6.06 1.46 28.20
CA ARG A 86 -5.59 0.33 27.39
C ARG A 86 -4.87 0.77 26.12
N ILE A 87 -4.08 -0.15 25.57
CA ILE A 87 -3.56 -0.05 24.21
C ILE A 87 -4.61 -0.62 23.25
N VAL A 88 -4.98 0.16 22.25
CA VAL A 88 -5.77 -0.28 21.11
C VAL A 88 -4.83 -0.43 19.93
N VAL A 89 -4.77 -1.63 19.35
CA VAL A 89 -4.14 -1.87 18.05
C VAL A 89 -5.19 -1.65 16.97
N GLY A 90 -4.85 -0.86 15.96
CA GLY A 90 -5.72 -0.62 14.81
C GLY A 90 -6.06 -1.91 14.08
N ASP A 91 -7.25 -1.95 13.49
CA ASP A 91 -7.79 -3.12 12.77
C ASP A 91 -7.28 -3.24 11.31
N SER A 92 -6.45 -2.30 10.91
CA SER A 92 -5.98 -2.05 9.55
C SER A 92 -4.45 -1.97 9.53
N THR A 93 -3.85 -2.22 8.38
CA THR A 93 -2.39 -2.14 8.19
C THR A 93 -2.06 -1.50 6.84
N VAL A 94 -0.85 -0.98 6.72
CA VAL A 94 -0.29 -0.51 5.44
C VAL A 94 1.02 -1.24 5.19
N ALA A 95 1.15 -1.95 4.08
CA ALA A 95 2.42 -2.49 3.62
C ALA A 95 2.95 -1.66 2.43
N ILE A 96 4.24 -1.38 2.45
CA ILE A 96 4.97 -0.82 1.32
C ILE A 96 5.80 -1.96 0.74
N VAL A 97 5.57 -2.30 -0.52
CA VAL A 97 6.22 -3.44 -1.19
C VAL A 97 7.02 -2.91 -2.36
N ASP A 98 8.33 -3.12 -2.32
CA ASP A 98 9.24 -2.84 -3.41
C ASP A 98 9.43 -4.09 -4.27
N THR A 99 9.28 -3.92 -5.58
CA THR A 99 9.50 -4.96 -6.59
C THR A 99 10.40 -4.40 -7.71
N PRO A 100 11.01 -5.25 -8.55
CA PRO A 100 11.74 -4.79 -9.74
C PRO A 100 10.89 -3.95 -10.72
N ALA A 101 9.56 -4.07 -10.69
CA ALA A 101 8.66 -3.31 -11.54
C ALA A 101 8.16 -2.00 -10.88
N GLY A 102 8.60 -1.73 -9.65
CA GLY A 102 8.26 -0.52 -8.90
C GLY A 102 7.69 -0.82 -7.52
N ARG A 103 7.33 0.26 -6.82
CA ARG A 103 6.77 0.24 -5.47
C ARG A 103 5.25 0.20 -5.50
N ILE A 104 4.67 -0.53 -4.56
CA ILE A 104 3.22 -0.64 -4.33
C ILE A 104 2.93 -0.30 -2.87
N CYS A 105 1.79 0.33 -2.62
CA CYS A 105 1.22 0.47 -1.29
C CYS A 105 0.01 -0.47 -1.17
N VAL A 106 -0.03 -1.28 -0.12
CA VAL A 106 -1.11 -2.24 0.16
C VAL A 106 -1.79 -1.83 1.46
N GLU A 107 -3.07 -1.49 1.40
CA GLU A 107 -3.89 -1.19 2.57
C GLU A 107 -4.76 -2.41 2.91
N SER A 108 -4.68 -2.89 4.15
CA SER A 108 -5.62 -3.86 4.71
C SER A 108 -6.76 -3.09 5.37
N VAL A 109 -7.95 -3.12 4.78
CA VAL A 109 -9.09 -2.32 5.23
C VAL A 109 -10.29 -3.19 5.57
N LEU A 110 -10.96 -2.90 6.68
CA LEU A 110 -12.27 -3.46 7.02
C LEU A 110 -13.38 -2.63 6.37
N SER A 111 -14.29 -3.29 5.63
CA SER A 111 -15.50 -2.70 5.04
C SER A 111 -16.64 -3.72 5.05
N GLY A 112 -17.81 -3.36 5.57
CA GLY A 112 -18.98 -4.26 5.58
C GLY A 112 -18.72 -5.60 6.24
N ARG A 113 -17.93 -5.63 7.34
CA ARG A 113 -17.47 -6.83 8.07
C ARG A 113 -16.49 -7.73 7.30
N ARG A 114 -16.07 -7.35 6.10
CA ARG A 114 -15.06 -8.06 5.31
C ARG A 114 -13.76 -7.29 5.26
N ARG A 115 -12.64 -8.01 5.21
CA ARG A 115 -11.32 -7.41 5.08
C ARG A 115 -10.88 -7.48 3.63
N TYR A 116 -10.38 -6.36 3.11
CA TYR A 116 -9.88 -6.25 1.75
C TYR A 116 -8.42 -5.81 1.76
N GLN A 117 -7.64 -6.33 0.81
CA GLN A 117 -6.34 -5.78 0.44
C GLN A 117 -6.56 -4.83 -0.74
N VAL A 118 -6.24 -3.56 -0.56
CA VAL A 118 -6.28 -2.55 -1.62
C VAL A 118 -4.84 -2.22 -2.03
N LEU A 119 -4.45 -2.61 -3.23
CA LEU A 119 -3.13 -2.35 -3.79
C LEU A 119 -3.20 -1.11 -4.68
N ALA A 120 -2.40 -0.12 -4.37
CA ALA A 120 -2.29 1.14 -5.10
C ALA A 120 -0.82 1.41 -5.49
N PRO A 121 -0.56 2.31 -6.46
CA PRO A 121 0.81 2.75 -6.75
C PRO A 121 1.54 3.20 -5.48
N GLY A 122 2.83 2.88 -5.36
CA GLY A 122 3.65 3.21 -4.19
C GLY A 122 4.22 4.63 -4.20
N SER A 123 3.50 5.60 -4.76
CA SER A 123 3.97 6.99 -4.78
C SER A 123 3.98 7.58 -3.37
N ARG A 124 4.76 8.65 -3.15
CA ARG A 124 4.78 9.37 -1.87
C ARG A 124 3.38 9.81 -1.43
N THR A 125 2.56 10.28 -2.37
CA THR A 125 1.19 10.75 -2.11
C THR A 125 0.28 9.59 -1.70
N ASP A 126 0.37 8.46 -2.40
CA ASP A 126 -0.46 7.28 -2.11
C ASP A 126 -0.11 6.68 -0.74
N ILE A 127 1.20 6.54 -0.45
CA ILE A 127 1.69 6.07 0.86
C ILE A 127 1.28 7.03 1.99
N SER A 128 1.47 8.34 1.81
CA SER A 128 1.10 9.31 2.86
C SER A 128 -0.40 9.28 3.13
N GLY A 129 -1.23 9.16 2.09
CA GLY A 129 -2.67 9.05 2.22
C GLY A 129 -3.10 7.78 2.95
N ALA A 130 -2.47 6.64 2.64
CA ALA A 130 -2.72 5.36 3.32
C ALA A 130 -2.34 5.42 4.80
N VAL A 131 -1.16 5.97 5.13
CA VAL A 131 -0.72 6.13 6.52
C VAL A 131 -1.63 7.08 7.31
N GLN A 132 -2.05 8.19 6.71
CA GLN A 132 -3.01 9.09 7.37
C GLN A 132 -4.36 8.40 7.62
N ARG A 133 -4.88 7.63 6.66
CA ARG A 133 -6.10 6.84 6.86
C ARG A 133 -5.93 5.78 7.96
N LEU A 134 -4.77 5.14 8.02
CA LEU A 134 -4.42 4.18 9.07
C LEU A 134 -4.48 4.84 10.46
N ILE A 135 -3.88 6.01 10.62
CA ILE A 135 -3.86 6.75 11.90
C ILE A 135 -5.27 7.22 12.28
N ARG A 136 -6.04 7.77 11.34
CA ARG A 136 -7.41 8.26 11.59
C ARG A 136 -8.41 7.19 12.00
N ARG A 137 -8.09 5.90 11.83
CA ARG A 137 -8.92 4.78 12.32
C ARG A 137 -8.70 4.49 13.81
N LEU A 138 -7.67 5.07 14.43
CA LEU A 138 -7.47 4.96 15.87
C LEU A 138 -8.56 5.76 16.63
N PRO A 139 -8.80 5.46 17.92
CA PRO A 139 -9.84 6.12 18.71
C PRO A 139 -9.76 7.65 18.76
N ALA A 140 -8.57 8.25 18.69
CA ALA A 140 -8.41 9.70 18.64
C ALA A 140 -8.82 10.33 17.29
N GLY A 141 -8.93 9.53 16.22
CA GLY A 141 -9.40 9.98 14.92
C GLY A 141 -8.55 11.12 14.35
N GLU A 142 -9.22 12.22 13.98
CA GLU A 142 -8.55 13.43 13.46
C GLU A 142 -7.67 14.11 14.50
N GLU A 143 -7.98 13.96 15.79
CA GLU A 143 -7.27 14.59 16.92
C GLU A 143 -6.06 13.76 17.40
N TRP A 144 -5.58 12.82 16.58
CA TRP A 144 -4.44 11.97 16.91
C TRP A 144 -3.18 12.77 17.28
N TYR A 145 -3.00 13.97 16.70
CA TYR A 145 -1.85 14.84 16.90
C TYR A 145 -1.89 15.57 18.26
N SER A 146 -3.08 15.78 18.81
CA SER A 146 -3.31 16.47 20.08
C SER A 146 -3.52 15.49 21.25
N TYR A 147 -3.75 14.21 20.93
CA TYR A 147 -3.96 13.16 21.92
C TYR A 147 -2.73 12.96 22.81
N ARG A 148 -2.90 13.23 24.11
CA ARG A 148 -1.89 12.95 25.13
C ARG A 148 -2.34 11.79 26.00
N ARG A 149 -1.41 10.90 26.30
CA ARG A 149 -1.57 9.96 27.40
C ARG A 149 -1.60 10.78 28.69
N VAL A 150 -2.74 10.78 29.39
CA VAL A 150 -2.77 11.26 30.78
C VAL A 150 -2.09 10.17 31.61
N VAL A 151 -1.05 10.55 32.36
CA VAL A 151 -0.15 9.65 33.10
C VAL A 151 -0.37 9.86 34.58
#